data_AF-A0A7K6TCP9-F1
#
_entry.id   AF-A0A7K6TCP9-F1
#
_cell.length_a   1.000
_cell.length_b   1.000
_cell.length_c   1.000
_cell.angle_alpha   90.00
_cell.angle_beta   90.00
_cell.angle_gamma   90.00
#
_symmetry.space_group_name_H-M   'P 1'
#
loop_
_entity.id
_entity.type
_entity.pdbx_description
1 polymer ?
#
loop_
_entity_poly.entity_id
_entity_poly.type
_entity_poly.pdbx_seq_one_letter_code
_entity_poly.pdbx_strand_id
1 'polypeptide(L)'
;PRFRPVSRYNSSGGDALSPQPSGAYIFRPGAPRPVPVSQRVPTALLKTPLVQELHQNFSSWCSQVLRLRAGQRYLELEWTVGPIPVGDGWGKEIISRFETPLRTDGRFYTDSNGRQILERRRDYRPTWNLNQTEPVAGNYYPVNTRIFIKDQKLQLTVLTDRSQGGSSVTDGSVELMVHRRLLQDDSRGVGEPLDEQEPDGRGLRVRGLHRVLLDPVATAAERHRPLAQELGTPPFVLLAPAPLAGTRQFSGLRRELPHNVHLLTLAAGDGDAGDAGGGDTVLLRLEHQFARGESESGSRPVTIDL
;
A
#
# COMPACT_ATOMS: atom_id res chain seq x y z
N PRO A 1 -0.05 -15.21 -20.29
CA PRO A 1 0.38 -14.19 -19.30
C PRO A 1 1.19 -14.85 -18.16
N ARG A 2 2.51 -14.69 -18.15
CA ARG A 2 3.33 -15.13 -17.00
C ARG A 2 3.20 -14.05 -15.92
N PHE A 3 2.38 -14.30 -14.91
CA PHE A 3 2.31 -13.44 -13.73
C PHE A 3 3.72 -13.41 -13.08
N ARG A 4 4.42 -12.29 -13.20
CA ARG A 4 5.77 -12.07 -12.64
C ARG A 4 5.67 -10.96 -11.58
N PRO A 5 5.10 -11.26 -10.41
CA PRO A 5 4.68 -10.23 -9.47
C PRO A 5 5.85 -9.55 -8.77
N VAL A 6 7.04 -10.14 -8.69
CA VAL A 6 8.16 -9.53 -7.97
C VAL A 6 9.38 -9.29 -8.85
N SER A 7 9.80 -8.04 -8.92
CA SER A 7 11.00 -7.59 -9.64
C SER A 7 11.82 -6.65 -8.78
N ARG A 8 12.99 -6.23 -9.26
CA ARG A 8 13.85 -5.27 -8.58
C ARG A 8 14.45 -4.25 -9.54
N TYR A 9 14.64 -3.03 -9.07
CA TYR A 9 15.58 -2.10 -9.68
C TYR A 9 16.96 -2.30 -9.04
N ASN A 10 18.02 -2.23 -9.87
CA ASN A 10 19.37 -2.02 -9.36
C ASN A 10 19.51 -0.53 -9.03
N SER A 11 19.96 -0.22 -7.84
CA SER A 11 20.17 1.16 -7.42
C SER A 11 21.38 1.75 -8.13
N SER A 12 21.27 2.98 -8.62
CA SER A 12 22.42 3.71 -9.17
C SER A 12 23.37 4.11 -8.04
N GLY A 13 24.66 3.97 -8.29
CA GLY A 13 25.75 4.49 -7.45
C GLY A 13 26.36 5.79 -7.98
N GLY A 14 25.67 6.47 -8.90
CA GLY A 14 26.24 7.53 -9.73
C GLY A 14 26.75 7.01 -11.07
N ASP A 15 26.81 7.90 -12.06
CA ASP A 15 27.34 7.63 -13.40
C ASP A 15 27.90 8.92 -14.03
N ALA A 16 28.35 8.84 -15.29
CA ALA A 16 28.92 9.98 -16.00
C ALA A 16 27.93 11.13 -16.27
N LEU A 17 26.61 10.86 -16.22
CA LEU A 17 25.58 11.89 -16.40
C LEU A 17 25.29 12.63 -15.10
N SER A 18 25.33 11.91 -13.98
CA SER A 18 25.15 12.50 -12.65
C SER A 18 25.81 11.66 -11.57
N PRO A 19 26.55 12.27 -10.64
CA PRO A 19 27.14 11.55 -9.51
C PRO A 19 26.09 11.11 -8.48
N GLN A 20 24.82 11.53 -8.59
CA GLN A 20 23.78 11.25 -7.61
C GLN A 20 23.48 9.74 -7.48
N PRO A 21 23.69 9.10 -6.33
CA PRO A 21 23.24 7.74 -6.12
C PRO A 21 21.78 7.69 -5.63
N SER A 22 21.20 6.49 -5.60
CA SER A 22 20.02 6.23 -4.78
C SER A 22 20.40 6.19 -3.29
N GLY A 23 19.49 6.62 -2.43
CA GLY A 23 19.65 6.57 -0.97
C GLY A 23 18.31 6.62 -0.25
N ALA A 24 18.35 7.01 1.03
CA ALA A 24 17.18 7.07 1.90
C ALA A 24 16.04 7.96 1.32
N TYR A 25 16.41 9.06 0.66
CA TYR A 25 15.49 10.05 0.09
C TYR A 25 15.30 9.87 -1.41
N ILE A 26 16.39 9.62 -2.14
CA ILE A 26 16.42 9.60 -3.59
C ILE A 26 16.23 8.18 -4.12
N PHE A 27 15.25 8.01 -5.01
CA PHE A 27 15.15 6.86 -5.88
C PHE A 27 15.75 7.22 -7.24
N ARG A 28 16.85 6.54 -7.62
CA ARG A 28 17.50 6.65 -8.92
C ARG A 28 17.89 5.25 -9.41
N PRO A 29 17.04 4.57 -10.18
CA PRO A 29 17.36 3.24 -10.69
C PRO A 29 18.48 3.34 -11.73
N GLY A 30 19.43 2.41 -11.71
CA GLY A 30 20.52 2.35 -12.69
C GLY A 30 20.06 1.96 -14.10
N ALA A 31 18.83 1.45 -14.24
CA ALA A 31 18.21 1.17 -15.53
C ALA A 31 16.68 1.29 -15.42
N PRO A 32 15.98 1.71 -16.50
CA PRO A 32 14.53 1.89 -16.47
C PRO A 32 13.75 0.56 -16.44
N ARG A 33 14.39 -0.56 -16.79
CA ARG A 33 13.74 -1.87 -16.82
C ARG A 33 14.08 -2.65 -15.54
N PRO A 34 13.09 -3.04 -14.72
CA PRO A 34 13.35 -3.85 -13.55
C PRO A 34 13.72 -5.29 -13.95
N VAL A 35 14.52 -5.93 -13.10
CA VAL A 35 14.98 -7.31 -13.25
C VAL A 35 14.07 -8.23 -12.42
N PRO A 36 13.47 -9.29 -12.99
CA PRO A 36 12.70 -10.25 -12.22
C PRO A 36 13.56 -10.89 -11.11
N VAL A 37 13.00 -11.03 -9.90
CA VAL A 37 13.71 -11.71 -8.80
C VAL A 37 13.98 -13.17 -9.14
N SER A 38 13.06 -13.81 -9.88
CA SER A 38 13.25 -15.16 -10.39
C SER A 38 12.57 -15.36 -11.74
N GLN A 39 13.12 -16.26 -12.56
CA GLN A 39 12.54 -16.71 -13.83
C GLN A 39 11.58 -17.89 -13.66
N ARG A 40 11.72 -18.66 -12.57
CA ARG A 40 10.90 -19.83 -12.25
C ARG A 40 10.50 -19.76 -10.79
N VAL A 41 9.20 -19.87 -10.53
CA VAL A 41 8.63 -19.68 -9.19
C VAL A 41 7.97 -20.99 -8.79
N PRO A 42 8.62 -21.84 -7.98
CA PRO A 42 7.97 -22.98 -7.36
C PRO A 42 6.71 -22.55 -6.62
N THR A 43 5.66 -23.35 -6.75
CA THR A 43 4.36 -23.09 -6.13
C THR A 43 3.84 -24.27 -5.34
N ALA A 44 3.19 -24.01 -4.21
CA ALA A 44 2.44 -25.01 -3.45
C ALA A 44 0.99 -24.52 -3.22
N LEU A 45 0.02 -25.40 -3.43
CA LEU A 45 -1.39 -25.11 -3.26
C LEU A 45 -1.88 -25.67 -1.92
N LEU A 46 -2.48 -24.82 -1.09
CA LEU A 46 -3.25 -25.23 0.08
C LEU A 46 -4.73 -24.92 -0.17
N LYS A 47 -5.58 -25.93 -0.06
CA LYS A 47 -7.03 -25.78 -0.24
C LYS A 47 -7.76 -26.40 0.94
N THR A 48 -8.46 -25.58 1.69
CA THR A 48 -9.32 -25.98 2.80
C THR A 48 -10.74 -25.45 2.57
N PRO A 49 -11.74 -25.86 3.37
CA PRO A 49 -13.08 -25.27 3.31
C PRO A 49 -13.11 -23.76 3.60
N LEU A 50 -12.14 -23.23 4.36
CA LEU A 50 -12.10 -21.83 4.79
C LEU A 50 -11.23 -20.94 3.90
N VAL A 51 -10.17 -21.50 3.31
CA VAL A 51 -9.15 -20.74 2.59
C VAL A 51 -8.53 -21.52 1.43
N GLN A 52 -8.23 -20.81 0.35
CA GLN A 52 -7.37 -21.26 -0.74
C GLN A 52 -6.12 -20.38 -0.80
N GLU A 53 -4.95 -20.99 -0.76
CA GLU A 53 -3.67 -20.29 -0.80
C GLU A 53 -2.77 -20.86 -1.89
N LEU A 54 -2.14 -19.97 -2.67
CA LEU A 54 -1.02 -20.30 -3.53
C LEU A 54 0.25 -19.70 -2.92
N HIS A 55 1.09 -20.57 -2.39
CA HIS A 55 2.41 -20.23 -1.88
C HIS A 55 3.39 -20.15 -3.04
N GLN A 56 4.15 -19.07 -3.15
CA GLN A 56 5.09 -18.84 -4.23
C GLN A 56 6.45 -18.47 -3.64
N ASN A 57 7.49 -19.24 -3.99
CA ASN A 57 8.85 -18.99 -3.55
C ASN A 57 9.67 -18.46 -4.74
N PHE A 58 10.08 -17.19 -4.70
CA PHE A 58 10.90 -16.60 -5.76
C PHE A 58 12.38 -16.86 -5.51
N SER A 59 12.82 -16.78 -4.26
CA SER A 59 14.19 -17.02 -3.82
C SER A 59 14.25 -17.26 -2.31
N SER A 60 15.42 -17.58 -1.78
CA SER A 60 15.65 -17.73 -0.32
C SER A 60 15.32 -16.48 0.52
N TRP A 61 15.23 -15.30 -0.10
CA TRP A 61 14.94 -14.03 0.55
C TRP A 61 13.64 -13.37 0.05
N CYS A 62 12.87 -14.03 -0.83
CA CYS A 62 11.64 -13.48 -1.38
C CYS A 62 10.58 -14.56 -1.64
N SER A 63 9.45 -14.43 -0.96
CA SER A 63 8.27 -15.30 -1.13
C SER A 63 6.99 -14.49 -1.03
N GLN A 64 5.89 -15.05 -1.53
CA GLN A 64 4.56 -14.51 -1.27
C GLN A 64 3.51 -15.61 -1.14
N VAL A 65 2.40 -15.28 -0.48
CA VAL A 65 1.21 -16.12 -0.38
C VAL A 65 0.04 -15.36 -0.97
N LEU A 66 -0.58 -15.93 -1.99
CA LEU A 66 -1.84 -15.44 -2.56
C LEU A 66 -3.00 -16.16 -1.88
N ARG A 67 -3.91 -15.42 -1.24
CA ARG A 67 -4.97 -15.98 -0.41
C ARG A 67 -6.35 -15.50 -0.83
N LEU A 68 -7.27 -16.46 -0.95
CA LEU A 68 -8.71 -16.26 -1.16
C LEU A 68 -9.50 -16.97 -0.06
N ARG A 69 -10.42 -16.24 0.57
CA ARG A 69 -11.36 -16.78 1.56
C ARG A 69 -12.79 -16.73 1.02
N ALA A 70 -13.67 -17.58 1.56
CA ALA A 70 -15.08 -17.57 1.18
C ALA A 70 -15.70 -16.17 1.44
N GLY A 71 -16.42 -15.64 0.45
CA GLY A 71 -17.05 -14.31 0.53
C GLY A 71 -16.11 -13.11 0.32
N GLN A 72 -14.79 -13.33 0.26
CA GLN A 72 -13.80 -12.27 0.02
C GLN A 72 -13.86 -11.79 -1.44
N ARG A 73 -13.96 -10.47 -1.66
CA ARG A 73 -14.03 -9.85 -3.00
C ARG A 73 -12.70 -9.29 -3.50
N TYR A 74 -11.60 -9.66 -2.86
CA TYR A 74 -10.25 -9.22 -3.19
C TYR A 74 -9.30 -10.40 -3.11
N LEU A 75 -8.17 -10.32 -3.81
CA LEU A 75 -7.04 -11.23 -3.61
C LEU A 75 -6.14 -10.64 -2.53
N GLU A 76 -5.86 -11.41 -1.48
CA GLU A 76 -4.86 -11.03 -0.49
C GLU A 76 -3.50 -11.54 -0.94
N LEU A 77 -2.51 -10.65 -1.03
CA LEU A 77 -1.13 -10.96 -1.38
C LEU A 77 -0.25 -10.57 -0.20
N GLU A 78 0.20 -11.57 0.56
CA GLU A 78 1.17 -11.40 1.63
C GLU A 78 2.57 -11.62 1.06
N TRP A 79 3.41 -10.60 1.08
CA TRP A 79 4.79 -10.67 0.60
C TRP A 79 5.74 -10.72 1.78
N THR A 80 6.83 -11.48 1.65
CA THR A 80 7.96 -11.49 2.59
C THR A 80 9.24 -11.24 1.81
N VAL A 81 9.95 -10.15 2.13
CA VAL A 81 11.15 -9.71 1.43
C VAL A 81 12.27 -9.45 2.44
N GLY A 82 13.42 -10.06 2.22
CA GLY A 82 14.63 -9.90 3.03
C GLY A 82 15.18 -11.25 3.52
N PRO A 83 16.45 -11.32 3.94
CA PRO A 83 17.48 -10.28 3.81
C PRO A 83 17.80 -10.03 2.34
N ILE A 84 17.71 -8.77 1.90
CA ILE A 84 18.04 -8.42 0.51
C ILE A 84 19.54 -8.62 0.33
N PRO A 85 19.98 -9.48 -0.62
CA PRO A 85 21.39 -9.77 -0.79
C PRO A 85 22.08 -8.57 -1.44
N VAL A 86 23.18 -8.11 -0.84
CA VAL A 86 24.00 -6.99 -1.34
C VAL A 86 25.48 -7.34 -1.43
N GLY A 87 25.85 -8.61 -1.19
CA GLY A 87 27.23 -9.09 -1.30
C GLY A 87 27.80 -9.09 -2.72
N ASP A 88 26.97 -8.81 -3.72
CA ASP A 88 27.36 -8.54 -5.10
C ASP A 88 27.77 -7.08 -5.34
N GLY A 89 27.69 -6.21 -4.32
CA GLY A 89 28.01 -4.79 -4.41
C GLY A 89 26.89 -3.91 -4.99
N TRP A 90 25.68 -4.45 -5.18
CA TRP A 90 24.55 -3.69 -5.76
C TRP A 90 23.43 -3.48 -4.75
N GLY A 91 23.06 -2.21 -4.55
CA GLY A 91 21.78 -1.85 -3.91
C GLY A 91 20.59 -2.33 -4.73
N LYS A 92 19.51 -2.74 -4.05
CA LYS A 92 18.32 -3.33 -4.69
C LYS A 92 17.05 -2.78 -4.10
N GLU A 93 16.11 -2.46 -4.98
CA GLU A 93 14.82 -1.87 -4.65
C GLU A 93 13.73 -2.76 -5.21
N ILE A 94 13.02 -3.45 -4.32
CA ILE A 94 12.13 -4.56 -4.64
C ILE A 94 10.73 -4.03 -4.88
N ILE A 95 10.12 -4.46 -5.98
CA ILE A 95 8.78 -4.04 -6.39
C ILE A 95 7.84 -5.23 -6.52
N SER A 96 6.60 -5.03 -6.08
CA SER A 96 5.44 -5.84 -6.46
C SER A 96 4.79 -5.19 -7.68
N ARG A 97 4.66 -5.90 -8.79
CA ARG A 97 4.21 -5.38 -10.08
C ARG A 97 3.07 -6.21 -10.66
N PHE A 98 2.00 -5.53 -11.02
CA PHE A 98 0.80 -6.09 -11.63
C PHE A 98 0.70 -5.60 -13.07
N GLU A 99 0.47 -6.52 -14.01
CA GLU A 99 0.36 -6.21 -15.44
C GLU A 99 -0.97 -6.73 -15.96
N THR A 100 -1.68 -5.87 -16.69
CA THR A 100 -3.02 -6.11 -17.22
C THR A 100 -3.12 -5.59 -18.65
N PRO A 101 -4.11 -6.05 -19.43
CA PRO A 101 -4.39 -5.49 -20.75
C PRO A 101 -5.21 -4.18 -20.70
N LEU A 102 -5.42 -3.58 -19.52
CA LEU A 102 -6.20 -2.34 -19.38
C LEU A 102 -5.53 -1.21 -20.17
N ARG A 103 -6.34 -0.45 -20.92
CA ARG A 103 -5.90 0.74 -21.66
C ARG A 103 -6.05 1.96 -20.77
N THR A 104 -4.94 2.33 -20.13
CA THR A 104 -4.91 3.36 -19.07
C THR A 104 -4.45 4.73 -19.57
N ASP A 105 -3.94 4.82 -20.80
CA ASP A 105 -3.49 6.05 -21.46
C ASP A 105 -2.53 6.90 -20.61
N GLY A 106 -1.58 6.23 -19.94
CA GLY A 106 -0.63 6.86 -19.01
C GLY A 106 -1.23 7.40 -17.71
N ARG A 107 -2.50 7.16 -17.41
CA ARG A 107 -3.19 7.64 -16.20
C ARG A 107 -3.27 6.57 -15.12
N PHE A 108 -3.05 7.00 -13.89
CA PHE A 108 -3.21 6.19 -12.69
C PHE A 108 -3.58 7.09 -11.53
N TYR A 109 -3.95 6.51 -10.40
CA TYR A 109 -4.55 7.26 -9.31
C TYR A 109 -3.93 6.82 -8.00
N THR A 110 -3.49 7.78 -7.18
CA THR A 110 -2.98 7.51 -5.83
C THR A 110 -3.71 8.33 -4.80
N ASP A 111 -3.82 7.83 -3.58
CA ASP A 111 -4.38 8.59 -2.48
C ASP A 111 -3.46 9.72 -2.00
N SER A 112 -4.05 10.70 -1.33
CA SER A 112 -3.37 11.73 -0.55
C SER A 112 -3.69 11.47 0.92
N ASN A 113 -2.70 10.94 1.65
CA ASN A 113 -2.79 10.65 3.09
C ASN A 113 -4.02 9.80 3.47
N GLY A 114 -4.38 8.81 2.64
CA GLY A 114 -5.54 7.94 2.89
C GLY A 114 -6.90 8.50 2.47
N ARG A 115 -6.96 9.73 1.96
CA ARG A 115 -8.22 10.48 1.78
C ARG A 115 -8.59 10.70 0.31
N GLN A 116 -8.24 11.87 -0.23
CA GLN A 116 -8.56 12.26 -1.60
C GLN A 116 -7.77 11.40 -2.58
N ILE A 117 -8.35 11.13 -3.73
CA ILE A 117 -7.67 10.45 -4.83
C ILE A 117 -7.21 11.49 -5.83
N LEU A 118 -5.92 11.47 -6.14
CA LEU A 118 -5.31 12.35 -7.12
C LEU A 118 -5.02 11.56 -8.39
N GLU A 119 -5.51 12.09 -9.52
CA GLU A 119 -5.10 11.60 -10.82
C GLU A 119 -3.64 11.96 -11.08
N ARG A 120 -2.88 10.97 -11.53
CA ARG A 120 -1.48 11.07 -11.96
C ARG A 120 -1.42 10.74 -13.44
N ARG A 121 -0.53 11.41 -14.15
CA ARG A 121 -0.24 11.14 -15.57
C ARG A 121 1.26 10.97 -15.74
N ARG A 122 1.66 9.86 -16.33
CA ARG A 122 3.05 9.53 -16.62
C ARG A 122 3.69 10.65 -17.46
N ASP A 123 4.90 11.04 -17.06
CA ASP A 123 5.72 12.08 -17.71
C ASP A 123 5.01 13.44 -17.86
N TYR A 124 4.14 13.78 -16.91
CA TYR A 124 3.36 15.01 -16.93
C TYR A 124 3.36 15.74 -15.59
N ARG A 125 3.28 17.07 -15.66
CA ARG A 125 3.06 17.94 -14.50
C ARG A 125 1.97 18.97 -14.84
N PRO A 126 0.98 19.15 -13.95
CA PRO A 126 -0.12 20.08 -14.22
C PRO A 126 0.28 21.56 -14.16
N THR A 127 1.40 21.87 -13.49
CA THR A 127 1.79 23.24 -13.14
C THR A 127 3.00 23.76 -13.90
N TRP A 128 3.72 22.92 -14.65
CA TRP A 128 4.82 23.35 -15.52
C TRP A 128 5.08 22.35 -16.65
N ASN A 129 5.80 22.78 -17.69
CA ASN A 129 6.25 21.90 -18.75
C ASN A 129 7.44 21.05 -18.27
N LEU A 130 7.18 19.77 -17.99
CA LEU A 130 8.19 18.84 -17.49
C LEU A 130 9.23 18.51 -18.57
N ASN A 131 10.50 18.73 -18.26
CA ASN A 131 11.61 18.04 -18.93
C ASN A 131 11.90 16.75 -18.18
N GLN A 132 11.52 15.59 -18.73
CA GLN A 132 11.66 14.31 -18.05
C GLN A 132 13.11 13.80 -18.10
N THR A 133 13.72 13.64 -16.93
CA THR A 133 15.10 13.13 -16.80
C THR A 133 15.17 11.73 -16.19
N GLU A 134 14.13 11.31 -15.46
CA GLU A 134 14.07 10.05 -14.72
C GLU A 134 12.72 9.36 -14.98
N PRO A 135 12.59 8.60 -16.09
CA PRO A 135 11.29 8.07 -16.57
C PRO A 135 10.63 7.05 -15.64
N VAL A 136 11.39 6.49 -14.69
CA VAL A 136 10.84 5.66 -13.62
C VAL A 136 10.60 6.51 -12.37
N ALA A 137 11.67 7.04 -11.76
CA ALA A 137 11.59 7.72 -10.47
C ALA A 137 10.71 8.99 -10.51
N GLY A 138 10.75 9.75 -11.60
CA GLY A 138 9.90 10.93 -11.80
C GLY A 138 8.41 10.63 -11.88
N ASN A 139 8.01 9.36 -11.95
CA ASN A 139 6.62 8.91 -11.97
C ASN A 139 6.21 8.16 -10.70
N TYR A 140 7.07 8.06 -9.69
CA TYR A 140 6.71 7.49 -8.39
C TYR A 140 5.98 8.52 -7.51
N TYR A 141 4.92 8.08 -6.84
CA TYR A 141 4.12 8.88 -5.92
C TYR A 141 3.94 8.14 -4.59
N PRO A 142 3.72 8.86 -3.48
CA PRO A 142 3.32 8.22 -2.23
C PRO A 142 1.95 7.56 -2.39
N VAL A 143 1.85 6.36 -1.81
CA VAL A 143 0.65 5.55 -1.70
C VAL A 143 0.51 5.16 -0.23
N ASN A 144 -0.36 5.84 0.50
CA ASN A 144 -0.56 5.55 1.92
C ASN A 144 -1.57 4.43 2.13
N THR A 145 -2.57 4.34 1.26
CA THR A 145 -3.63 3.33 1.36
C THR A 145 -3.95 2.64 0.05
N ARG A 146 -3.86 3.33 -1.11
CA ARG A 146 -4.27 2.74 -2.39
C ARG A 146 -3.70 3.39 -3.64
N ILE A 147 -3.47 2.55 -4.63
CA ILE A 147 -3.18 2.91 -6.01
C ILE A 147 -4.13 2.16 -6.93
N PHE A 148 -4.59 2.80 -8.00
CA PHE A 148 -5.37 2.10 -9.02
C PHE A 148 -5.13 2.61 -10.44
N ILE A 149 -5.45 1.73 -11.38
CA ILE A 149 -5.54 2.02 -12.81
C ILE A 149 -6.92 1.59 -13.31
N LYS A 150 -7.42 2.25 -14.35
CA LYS A 150 -8.70 1.91 -14.95
C LYS A 150 -8.72 2.21 -16.44
N ASP A 151 -9.55 1.45 -17.16
CA ASP A 151 -10.01 1.82 -18.50
C ASP A 151 -11.46 2.32 -18.41
N GLN A 152 -12.22 2.22 -19.50
CA GLN A 152 -13.63 2.65 -19.53
C GLN A 152 -14.57 1.74 -18.71
N LYS A 153 -14.18 0.50 -18.40
CA LYS A 153 -15.06 -0.52 -17.84
C LYS A 153 -14.57 -1.05 -16.49
N LEU A 154 -13.28 -1.35 -16.39
CA LEU A 154 -12.69 -2.05 -15.26
C LEU A 154 -11.62 -1.20 -14.56
N GLN A 155 -11.53 -1.37 -13.25
CA GLN A 155 -10.52 -0.77 -12.39
C GLN A 155 -9.77 -1.88 -11.64
N LEU A 156 -8.44 -1.90 -11.75
CA LEU A 156 -7.56 -2.65 -10.87
C LEU A 156 -7.12 -1.74 -9.73
N THR A 157 -7.46 -2.09 -8.50
CA THR A 157 -7.04 -1.37 -7.28
C THR A 157 -6.13 -2.24 -6.45
N VAL A 158 -5.05 -1.66 -5.92
CA VAL A 158 -4.18 -2.29 -4.94
C VAL A 158 -4.19 -1.46 -3.67
N LEU A 159 -4.62 -2.06 -2.57
CA LEU A 159 -4.58 -1.48 -1.23
C LEU A 159 -3.30 -1.89 -0.51
N THR A 160 -2.75 -0.98 0.30
CA THR A 160 -1.49 -1.19 1.03
C THR A 160 -1.73 -1.19 2.54
N ASP A 161 -0.99 -2.02 3.27
CA ASP A 161 -1.02 -2.07 4.73
C ASP A 161 -0.16 -0.98 5.41
N ARG A 162 0.64 -0.28 4.61
CA ARG A 162 1.56 0.79 5.01
C ARG A 162 1.80 1.75 3.87
N SER A 163 2.49 2.86 4.17
CA SER A 163 2.93 3.81 3.15
C SER A 163 4.02 3.21 2.28
N GLN A 164 3.86 3.34 0.96
CA GLN A 164 4.80 2.83 -0.04
C GLN A 164 4.96 3.85 -1.17
N GLY A 165 6.02 3.71 -1.96
CA GLY A 165 6.13 4.37 -3.25
C GLY A 165 5.45 3.52 -4.33
N GLY A 166 4.63 4.12 -5.18
CA GLY A 166 3.97 3.41 -6.28
C GLY A 166 3.85 4.21 -7.57
N SER A 167 3.70 3.51 -8.69
CA SER A 167 3.60 4.11 -10.02
C SER A 167 2.85 3.23 -11.03
N SER A 168 2.54 3.80 -12.19
CA SER A 168 2.18 3.11 -13.43
C SER A 168 3.19 3.48 -14.52
N VAL A 169 4.37 2.85 -14.49
CA VAL A 169 5.49 3.15 -15.40
C VAL A 169 5.24 2.71 -16.85
N THR A 170 4.32 1.76 -17.04
CA THR A 170 3.84 1.29 -18.35
C THR A 170 2.32 1.20 -18.33
N ASP A 171 1.67 1.37 -19.48
CA ASP A 171 0.21 1.26 -19.55
C ASP A 171 -0.28 -0.12 -19.13
N GLY A 172 -1.43 -0.13 -18.45
CA GLY A 172 -2.01 -1.35 -17.91
C GLY A 172 -1.23 -1.96 -16.73
N SER A 173 -0.23 -1.26 -16.18
CA SER A 173 0.57 -1.76 -15.06
C SER A 173 0.47 -0.90 -13.81
N VAL A 174 0.65 -1.52 -12.65
CA VAL A 174 0.85 -0.88 -11.36
C VAL A 174 2.05 -1.52 -10.70
N GLU A 175 2.95 -0.73 -10.12
CA GLU A 175 4.02 -1.24 -9.27
C GLU A 175 4.09 -0.49 -7.93
N LEU A 176 4.43 -1.23 -6.88
CA LEU A 176 4.62 -0.76 -5.51
C LEU A 176 5.98 -1.23 -5.00
N MET A 177 6.78 -0.30 -4.50
CA MET A 177 8.07 -0.62 -3.90
C MET A 177 7.86 -1.14 -2.47
N VAL A 178 8.20 -2.41 -2.25
CA VAL A 178 7.90 -3.13 -1.00
C VAL A 178 9.05 -3.09 0.00
N HIS A 179 10.30 -3.01 -0.48
CA HIS A 179 11.49 -2.92 0.37
C HIS A 179 12.69 -2.41 -0.44
N ARG A 180 13.67 -1.78 0.22
CA ARG A 180 14.89 -1.25 -0.40
C ARG A 180 16.09 -1.51 0.52
N ARG A 181 17.24 -1.81 -0.06
CA ARG A 181 18.52 -1.89 0.66
C ARG A 181 19.61 -1.31 -0.22
N LEU A 182 20.28 -0.27 0.24
CA LEU A 182 21.16 0.60 -0.54
C LEU A 182 22.54 0.65 0.09
N LEU A 183 23.58 0.84 -0.74
CA LEU A 183 24.98 0.79 -0.30
C LEU A 183 25.67 2.17 -0.33
N GLN A 184 24.94 3.22 -0.66
CA GLN A 184 25.43 4.60 -0.71
C GLN A 184 24.46 5.56 -0.02
N ASP A 185 25.00 6.61 0.58
CA ASP A 185 24.26 7.79 1.02
C ASP A 185 23.94 8.68 -0.20
N ASP A 186 22.74 9.25 -0.26
CA ASP A 186 22.31 10.11 -1.38
C ASP A 186 22.64 11.59 -1.18
N SER A 187 23.43 11.92 -0.16
CA SER A 187 23.92 13.27 0.13
C SER A 187 22.78 14.26 0.34
N ARG A 188 21.81 13.88 1.18
CA ARG A 188 20.73 14.75 1.65
C ARG A 188 20.78 15.06 3.15
N GLY A 189 21.83 14.60 3.83
CA GLY A 189 22.18 15.04 5.19
C GLY A 189 22.11 13.95 6.26
N VAL A 190 21.60 12.74 5.95
CA VAL A 190 21.58 11.63 6.93
C VAL A 190 22.99 11.05 7.16
N GLY A 191 23.82 10.98 6.12
CA GLY A 191 25.23 10.59 6.25
C GLY A 191 25.46 9.09 6.36
N GLU A 192 24.47 8.28 5.98
CA GLU A 192 24.53 6.82 6.01
C GLU A 192 23.72 6.21 4.84
N PRO A 193 24.15 5.06 4.30
CA PRO A 193 23.32 4.27 3.40
C PRO A 193 22.04 3.76 4.08
N LEU A 194 20.97 3.59 3.31
CA LEU A 194 19.79 2.84 3.77
C LEU A 194 20.09 1.33 3.77
N ASP A 195 20.86 0.88 4.76
CA ASP A 195 21.32 -0.51 4.93
C ASP A 195 20.81 -1.11 6.25
N GLU A 196 19.49 -1.21 6.41
CA GLU A 196 18.88 -1.75 7.63
C GLU A 196 19.24 -3.22 7.84
N GLN A 197 19.71 -3.55 9.04
CA GLN A 197 20.16 -4.89 9.45
C GLN A 197 19.47 -5.33 10.75
N GLU A 198 19.24 -6.63 10.86
CA GLU A 198 18.91 -7.32 12.11
C GLU A 198 20.14 -7.33 13.05
N PRO A 199 19.98 -7.62 14.35
CA PRO A 199 21.11 -7.69 15.31
C PRO A 199 22.23 -8.68 14.94
N ASP A 200 21.95 -9.65 14.07
CA ASP A 200 22.93 -10.62 13.56
C ASP A 200 23.69 -10.15 12.31
N GLY A 201 23.49 -8.90 11.89
CA GLY A 201 24.15 -8.26 10.75
C GLY A 201 23.56 -8.62 9.38
N ARG A 202 22.52 -9.46 9.32
CA ARG A 202 21.81 -9.73 8.06
C ARG A 202 20.83 -8.62 7.76
N GLY A 203 20.56 -8.37 6.48
CA GLY A 203 19.60 -7.33 6.07
C GLY A 203 18.20 -7.56 6.64
N LEU A 204 17.50 -6.48 6.98
CA LEU A 204 16.16 -6.52 7.56
C LEU A 204 15.17 -7.30 6.68
N ARG A 205 14.33 -8.11 7.32
CA ARG A 205 13.21 -8.79 6.66
C ARG A 205 11.89 -8.12 6.98
N VAL A 206 11.14 -7.79 5.93
CA VAL A 206 9.82 -7.18 6.06
C VAL A 206 8.77 -8.14 5.49
N ARG A 207 7.65 -8.22 6.19
CA ARG A 207 6.42 -8.83 5.69
C ARG A 207 5.32 -7.78 5.65
N GLY A 208 4.54 -7.81 4.59
CA GLY A 208 3.38 -6.93 4.45
C GLY A 208 2.31 -7.48 3.53
N LEU A 209 1.23 -6.72 3.41
CA LEU A 209 0.01 -7.13 2.73
C LEU A 209 -0.38 -6.15 1.61
N HIS A 210 -0.79 -6.71 0.48
CA HIS A 210 -1.57 -6.03 -0.54
C HIS A 210 -2.94 -6.69 -0.67
N ARG A 211 -4.01 -5.89 -0.78
CA ARG A 211 -5.33 -6.38 -1.22
C ARG A 211 -5.55 -5.92 -2.65
N VAL A 212 -5.73 -6.85 -3.57
CA VAL A 212 -5.90 -6.58 -5.01
C VAL A 212 -7.36 -6.78 -5.39
N LEU A 213 -7.97 -5.75 -5.98
CA LEU A 213 -9.37 -5.72 -6.38
C LEU A 213 -9.48 -5.48 -7.88
N LEU A 214 -10.46 -6.13 -8.51
CA LEU A 214 -10.83 -5.90 -9.90
C LEU A 214 -12.34 -5.71 -9.97
N ASP A 215 -12.77 -4.47 -10.18
CA ASP A 215 -14.17 -4.08 -10.12
C ASP A 215 -14.58 -3.26 -11.34
N PRO A 216 -15.88 -3.24 -11.71
CA PRO A 216 -16.40 -2.23 -12.63
C PRO A 216 -16.12 -0.82 -12.10
N VAL A 217 -15.74 0.11 -12.97
CA VAL A 217 -15.42 1.51 -12.59
C VAL A 217 -16.56 2.15 -11.79
N ALA A 218 -17.81 1.85 -12.15
CA ALA A 218 -19.01 2.41 -11.50
C ALA A 218 -19.15 2.03 -10.01
N THR A 219 -18.61 0.88 -9.60
CA THR A 219 -18.76 0.37 -8.22
C THR A 219 -17.43 0.25 -7.47
N ALA A 220 -16.29 0.51 -8.13
CA ALA A 220 -14.96 0.33 -7.54
C ALA A 220 -14.76 1.14 -6.26
N ALA A 221 -15.26 2.37 -6.21
CA ALA A 221 -15.17 3.23 -5.03
C ALA A 221 -15.84 2.63 -3.80
N GLU A 222 -17.04 2.05 -3.98
CA GLU A 222 -17.81 1.39 -2.93
C GLU A 222 -17.12 0.14 -2.38
N ARG A 223 -16.15 -0.40 -3.13
CA ARG A 223 -15.35 -1.56 -2.72
C ARG A 223 -14.08 -1.13 -2.01
N HIS A 224 -13.27 -0.30 -2.65
CA HIS A 224 -11.93 -0.02 -2.13
C HIS A 224 -11.93 0.90 -0.90
N ARG A 225 -12.93 1.77 -0.73
CA ARG A 225 -13.05 2.69 0.42
C ARG A 225 -13.19 1.94 1.76
N PRO A 226 -14.22 1.11 1.96
CA PRO A 226 -14.38 0.38 3.21
C PRO A 226 -13.27 -0.66 3.42
N LEU A 227 -12.78 -1.31 2.34
CA LEU A 227 -11.70 -2.30 2.45
C LEU A 227 -10.35 -1.68 2.83
N ALA A 228 -10.09 -0.42 2.44
CA ALA A 228 -8.91 0.31 2.88
C ALA A 228 -9.00 0.70 4.35
N GLN A 229 -10.19 1.11 4.81
CA GLN A 229 -10.43 1.37 6.23
C GLN A 229 -10.25 0.09 7.05
N GLU A 230 -10.87 -1.02 6.65
CA GLU A 230 -10.73 -2.32 7.34
C GLU A 230 -9.27 -2.77 7.43
N LEU A 231 -8.47 -2.52 6.39
CA LEU A 231 -7.04 -2.82 6.40
C LEU A 231 -6.25 -1.92 7.36
N GLY A 232 -6.61 -0.63 7.47
CA GLY A 232 -5.97 0.33 8.38
C GLY A 232 -6.44 0.24 9.83
N THR A 233 -7.65 -0.29 10.07
CA THR A 233 -8.25 -0.48 11.39
C THR A 233 -8.73 -1.93 11.55
N PRO A 234 -7.81 -2.91 11.64
CA PRO A 234 -8.18 -4.32 11.78
C PRO A 234 -8.81 -4.59 13.16
N PRO A 235 -9.60 -5.67 13.31
CA PRO A 235 -10.11 -6.08 14.60
C PRO A 235 -8.95 -6.45 15.55
N PHE A 236 -9.06 -6.00 16.81
CA PHE A 236 -8.12 -6.39 17.86
C PHE A 236 -8.55 -7.73 18.47
N VAL A 237 -7.62 -8.69 18.50
CA VAL A 237 -7.84 -10.01 19.13
C VAL A 237 -7.26 -9.99 20.53
N LEU A 238 -8.09 -10.26 21.54
CA LEU A 238 -7.69 -10.38 22.93
C LEU A 238 -7.81 -11.83 23.38
N LEU A 239 -6.76 -12.34 24.04
CA LEU A 239 -6.72 -13.69 24.59
C LEU A 239 -6.74 -13.62 26.12
N ALA A 240 -7.58 -14.42 26.77
CA ALA A 240 -7.70 -14.48 28.22
C ALA A 240 -7.51 -15.94 28.72
N PRO A 241 -6.81 -16.16 29.85
CA PRO A 241 -6.50 -17.50 30.36
C PRO A 241 -7.70 -18.19 31.03
N ALA A 242 -8.78 -17.46 31.34
CA ALA A 242 -9.98 -17.97 31.99
C ALA A 242 -11.22 -17.70 31.12
N PRO A 243 -12.32 -18.47 31.29
CA PRO A 243 -13.58 -18.18 30.61
C PRO A 243 -14.03 -16.75 30.90
N LEU A 244 -14.36 -15.99 29.85
CA LEU A 244 -14.90 -14.64 29.99
C LEU A 244 -16.28 -14.74 30.69
N ALA A 245 -16.34 -14.33 31.96
CA ALA A 245 -17.60 -14.11 32.68
C ALA A 245 -18.02 -12.64 32.46
N GLY A 246 -19.21 -12.42 31.90
CA GLY A 246 -19.74 -11.06 31.63
C GLY A 246 -20.08 -10.79 30.15
N THR A 247 -20.34 -9.52 29.85
CA THR A 247 -20.88 -9.04 28.56
C THR A 247 -20.00 -9.45 27.38
N ARG A 248 -20.56 -10.24 26.46
CA ARG A 248 -19.86 -10.71 25.24
C ARG A 248 -19.79 -9.67 24.13
N GLN A 249 -20.61 -8.63 24.20
CA GLN A 249 -20.75 -7.60 23.18
C GLN A 249 -21.18 -6.28 23.81
N PHE A 250 -20.46 -5.20 23.50
CA PHE A 250 -20.84 -3.85 23.85
C PHE A 250 -20.82 -2.99 22.58
N SER A 251 -21.80 -2.09 22.46
CA SER A 251 -21.83 -1.06 21.42
C SER A 251 -22.26 0.25 22.08
N GLY A 252 -21.49 1.31 21.87
CA GLY A 252 -21.89 2.67 22.23
C GLY A 252 -22.95 3.25 21.28
N LEU A 253 -23.21 2.59 20.14
CA LEU A 253 -24.17 3.01 19.13
C LEU A 253 -25.45 2.18 19.22
N ARG A 254 -26.61 2.85 19.06
CA ARG A 254 -27.92 2.17 18.92
C ARG A 254 -28.13 1.55 17.54
N ARG A 255 -27.43 2.06 16.52
CA ARG A 255 -27.47 1.62 15.12
C ARG A 255 -26.07 1.75 14.52
N GLU A 256 -25.75 0.91 13.55
CA GLU A 256 -24.50 1.03 12.80
C GLU A 256 -24.42 2.40 12.11
N LEU A 257 -23.20 2.95 12.03
CA LEU A 257 -22.97 4.15 11.24
C LEU A 257 -23.26 3.86 9.76
N PRO A 258 -23.78 4.85 9.02
CA PRO A 258 -23.90 4.75 7.57
C PRO A 258 -22.55 4.35 6.93
N HIS A 259 -22.58 3.47 5.92
CA HIS A 259 -21.37 2.91 5.29
C HIS A 259 -20.42 3.97 4.68
N ASN A 260 -20.91 5.18 4.44
CA ASN A 260 -20.13 6.33 3.97
C ASN A 260 -19.55 7.19 5.10
N VAL A 261 -19.74 6.82 6.36
CA VAL A 261 -19.18 7.49 7.53
C VAL A 261 -18.21 6.59 8.30
N HIS A 262 -17.07 7.16 8.66
CA HIS A 262 -16.08 6.55 9.53
C HIS A 262 -15.99 7.31 10.85
N LEU A 263 -15.97 6.58 11.97
CA LEU A 263 -15.60 7.13 13.27
C LEU A 263 -14.08 7.26 13.34
N LEU A 264 -13.57 8.45 13.03
CA LEU A 264 -12.12 8.73 12.97
C LEU A 264 -11.51 8.93 14.36
N THR A 265 -12.25 9.52 15.29
CA THR A 265 -11.77 9.75 16.65
C THR A 265 -12.92 9.63 17.63
N LEU A 266 -12.71 8.85 18.67
CA LEU A 266 -13.48 8.88 19.91
C LEU A 266 -12.46 8.86 21.06
N ALA A 267 -12.32 9.99 21.74
CA ALA A 267 -11.38 10.12 22.85
C ALA A 267 -12.05 10.87 24.01
N ALA A 268 -11.70 10.50 25.24
CA ALA A 268 -11.99 11.35 26.39
C ALA A 268 -11.19 12.65 26.23
N GLY A 269 -11.77 13.78 26.62
CA GLY A 269 -11.04 15.04 26.67
C GLY A 269 -9.97 15.00 27.75
N ASP A 270 -8.82 15.60 27.47
CA ASP A 270 -7.83 15.88 28.50
C ASP A 270 -8.32 17.08 29.30
N GLY A 271 -8.88 16.83 30.48
CA GLY A 271 -8.97 17.86 31.50
C GLY A 271 -7.59 18.35 31.86
N ASP A 272 -7.33 19.66 31.79
CA ASP A 272 -6.15 20.22 32.44
C ASP A 272 -6.13 19.76 33.90
N ALA A 273 -4.99 19.26 34.39
CA ALA A 273 -4.82 18.68 35.72
C ALA A 273 -5.10 19.66 36.90
N GLY A 274 -5.53 20.89 36.60
CA GLY A 274 -5.95 21.92 37.55
C GLY A 274 -7.42 22.33 37.46
N ASP A 275 -8.19 21.80 36.50
CA ASP A 275 -9.61 22.12 36.35
C ASP A 275 -10.48 20.94 36.80
N ALA A 276 -11.19 21.13 37.91
CA ALA A 276 -12.02 20.10 38.54
C ALA A 276 -13.23 19.65 37.68
N GLY A 277 -13.37 20.16 36.45
CA GLY A 277 -14.40 19.81 35.47
C GLY A 277 -13.91 19.01 34.25
N GLY A 278 -12.64 18.60 34.22
CA GLY A 278 -11.99 18.03 33.04
C GLY A 278 -12.40 16.61 32.59
N GLY A 279 -13.31 15.94 33.31
CA GLY A 279 -13.70 14.54 33.06
C GLY A 279 -14.93 14.33 32.15
N ASP A 280 -15.65 15.39 31.80
CA ASP A 280 -16.99 15.27 31.17
C ASP A 280 -17.01 15.54 29.66
N THR A 281 -15.86 15.76 29.03
CA THR A 281 -15.80 16.05 27.59
C THR A 281 -15.36 14.86 26.76
N VAL A 282 -15.92 14.73 25.56
CA VAL A 282 -15.58 13.70 24.59
C VAL A 282 -15.25 14.37 23.26
N LEU A 283 -14.09 14.04 22.70
CA LEU A 283 -13.72 14.40 21.34
C LEU A 283 -14.25 13.35 20.37
N LEU A 284 -15.23 13.75 19.57
CA LEU A 284 -15.79 12.96 18.49
C LEU A 284 -15.42 13.56 17.13
N ARG A 285 -14.81 12.77 16.25
CA ARG A 285 -14.61 13.13 14.83
C ARG A 285 -15.20 12.08 13.92
N LEU A 286 -16.11 12.51 13.06
CA LEU A 286 -16.69 11.70 11.99
C LEU A 286 -16.14 12.17 10.65
N GLU A 287 -15.86 11.20 9.78
CA GLU A 287 -15.37 11.46 8.42
C GLU A 287 -16.33 10.87 7.39
N HIS A 288 -16.64 11.65 6.35
CA HIS A 288 -17.27 11.13 5.16
C HIS A 288 -16.21 10.48 4.25
N GLN A 289 -16.36 9.19 3.95
CA GLN A 289 -15.30 8.41 3.30
C GLN A 289 -15.14 8.73 1.81
N PHE A 290 -16.24 9.08 1.13
CA PHE A 290 -16.30 9.26 -0.31
C PHE A 290 -16.16 10.73 -0.71
N ALA A 291 -15.44 10.98 -1.81
CA ALA A 291 -15.43 12.29 -2.45
C ALA A 291 -16.74 12.55 -3.20
N ARG A 292 -17.02 13.81 -3.55
CA ARG A 292 -18.21 14.20 -4.31
C ARG A 292 -18.22 13.50 -5.67
N GLY A 293 -19.30 12.75 -5.95
CA GLY A 293 -19.49 12.05 -7.23
C GLY A 293 -18.59 10.83 -7.44
N GLU A 294 -17.86 10.37 -6.42
CA GLU A 294 -17.00 9.18 -6.49
C GLU A 294 -17.82 7.88 -6.55
N SER A 295 -18.97 7.84 -5.89
CA SER A 295 -19.94 6.73 -5.89
C SER A 295 -21.36 7.29 -5.99
N GLU A 296 -22.24 6.60 -6.71
CA GLU A 296 -23.65 7.01 -6.85
C GLU A 296 -24.40 6.99 -5.51
N SER A 297 -24.09 6.00 -4.66
CA SER A 297 -24.74 5.78 -3.37
C SER A 297 -23.92 6.32 -2.19
N GLY A 298 -22.61 6.08 -2.18
CA GLY A 298 -21.70 6.44 -1.10
C GLY A 298 -21.33 7.92 -1.03
N SER A 299 -21.46 8.68 -2.12
CA SER A 299 -21.17 10.13 -2.14
C SER A 299 -22.37 11.02 -1.77
N ARG A 300 -23.48 10.45 -1.29
CA ARG A 300 -24.69 11.19 -0.92
C ARG A 300 -24.54 11.84 0.46
N PRO A 301 -25.14 13.03 0.68
CA PRO A 301 -25.19 13.63 2.02
C PRO A 301 -25.85 12.68 3.03
N VAL A 302 -25.39 12.75 4.27
CA VAL A 302 -25.89 11.92 5.37
C VAL A 302 -26.01 12.75 6.64
N THR A 303 -27.08 12.52 7.40
CA THR A 303 -27.33 13.13 8.70
C THR A 303 -27.17 12.06 9.76
N ILE A 304 -26.41 12.37 10.82
CA ILE A 304 -26.21 11.50 11.97
C ILE A 304 -26.82 12.20 13.18
N ASP A 305 -27.69 11.49 13.87
CA ASP A 305 -28.29 11.88 15.15
C ASP A 305 -27.44 11.22 16.25
N LEU A 306 -26.73 12.05 17.02
CA LEU A 306 -25.72 11.64 17.99
C LEU A 306 -26.31 11.44 19.39
#